data_AF-W1J0F1-F1
#
_entry.id   AF-W1J0F1-F1
#
_cell.length_a   1.000
_cell.length_b   1.000
_cell.length_c   1.000
_cell.angle_alpha   90.00
_cell.angle_beta   90.00
_cell.angle_gamma   90.00
#
_symmetry.space_group_name_H-M   'P 1'
#
loop_
_entity.id
_entity.type
_entity.pdbx_description
1 polymer ?
#
loop_
_entity_poly.entity_id
_entity_poly.type
_entity_poly.pdbx_seq_one_letter_code
_entity_poly.pdbx_strand_id
1 'polypeptide(L)'
;MQRNAVGQVNDWSYCITSKTAYFIPHEVRNMPFSDGSIRQGKYSFLEGPSVNTTDDKKRVLNLLENRLKEMSLLAIKNPDKDNLPDLELGVIDPLKGFGTPAHRKAVEKAAERAVIKHYTTKGYGCERVTHLPCGYDFVFTKDGESELHVEVKGTAGSSSQFFLTRNEHQKGLQSNPKWRLVMVTSALTTTPDITEYDSNEIEQVFDIEPYVYTGSLSRKRKN
;
A
#
# COMPACT_ATOMS: atom_id res chain seq x y z
N MET A 1 -58.44 9.71 -27.09
CA MET A 1 -57.21 10.44 -27.46
C MET A 1 -56.66 11.13 -26.22
N GLN A 2 -55.70 10.50 -25.55
CA GLN A 2 -55.04 10.99 -24.36
C GLN A 2 -54.00 12.05 -24.75
N ARG A 3 -54.05 13.21 -24.08
CA ARG A 3 -53.02 14.25 -24.13
C ARG A 3 -51.89 13.84 -23.19
N ASN A 4 -50.67 13.69 -23.69
CA ASN A 4 -49.47 13.65 -22.87
C ASN A 4 -48.75 15.00 -23.02
N ALA A 5 -48.75 15.78 -21.95
CA ALA A 5 -47.88 16.94 -21.79
C ALA A 5 -46.51 16.43 -21.33
N VAL A 6 -45.49 16.63 -22.16
CA VAL A 6 -44.09 16.40 -21.76
C VAL A 6 -43.55 17.72 -21.24
N GLY A 7 -43.31 17.77 -19.92
CA GLY A 7 -42.66 18.90 -19.27
C GLY A 7 -41.22 19.04 -19.77
N GLN A 8 -40.83 20.26 -20.15
CA GLN A 8 -39.46 20.64 -20.47
C GLN A 8 -38.59 20.53 -19.21
N VAL A 9 -37.68 19.57 -19.19
CA VAL A 9 -36.60 19.47 -18.20
C VAL A 9 -35.50 20.44 -18.64
N ASN A 10 -35.23 21.46 -17.83
CA ASN A 10 -34.17 22.42 -18.11
C ASN A 10 -32.79 21.78 -17.92
N ASP A 11 -32.02 21.77 -19.01
CA ASP A 11 -30.78 21.02 -19.20
C ASP A 11 -29.53 21.86 -18.84
N TRP A 12 -29.49 22.42 -17.64
CA TRP A 12 -28.32 23.19 -17.18
C TRP A 12 -27.27 22.26 -16.60
N SER A 13 -26.50 21.61 -17.46
CA SER A 13 -25.22 21.03 -17.08
C SER A 13 -24.10 22.03 -17.38
N TYR A 14 -23.18 22.22 -16.44
CA TYR A 14 -21.93 22.92 -16.69
C TYR A 14 -20.79 21.92 -16.54
N CYS A 15 -19.85 21.95 -17.48
CA CYS A 15 -18.66 21.11 -17.47
C CYS A 15 -17.47 21.96 -17.03
N ILE A 16 -16.84 21.59 -15.92
CA ILE A 16 -15.55 22.14 -15.52
C ILE A 16 -14.50 21.12 -15.94
N THR A 17 -13.65 21.50 -16.89
CA THR A 17 -12.51 20.69 -17.29
C THR A 17 -11.26 21.16 -16.56
N SER A 18 -10.54 20.21 -15.97
CA SER A 18 -9.25 20.45 -15.34
C SER A 18 -8.30 19.35 -15.77
N LYS A 19 -7.01 19.69 -15.90
CA LYS A 19 -5.94 18.70 -16.08
C LYS A 19 -5.77 17.81 -14.85
N THR A 20 -6.33 18.21 -13.71
CA THR A 20 -6.22 17.47 -12.45
C THR A 20 -7.52 17.53 -11.66
N ALA A 21 -8.00 16.37 -11.25
CA ALA A 21 -9.12 16.21 -10.34
C ALA A 21 -8.65 15.51 -9.06
N TYR A 22 -9.26 15.83 -7.93
CA TYR A 22 -9.02 15.16 -6.66
C TYR A 22 -10.36 14.66 -6.13
N PHE A 23 -10.43 13.38 -5.79
CA PHE A 23 -11.60 12.75 -5.22
C PHE A 23 -11.35 12.42 -3.75
N ILE A 24 -12.23 12.93 -2.89
CA ILE A 24 -12.21 12.64 -1.46
C ILE A 24 -13.25 11.55 -1.19
N PRO A 25 -12.89 10.36 -0.68
CA PRO A 25 -13.85 9.32 -0.31
C PRO A 25 -14.90 9.84 0.69
N HIS A 26 -16.14 9.39 0.58
CA HIS A 26 -17.24 9.98 1.34
C HIS A 26 -17.13 9.76 2.86
N GLU A 27 -16.49 8.66 3.27
CA GLU A 27 -16.23 8.25 4.65
C GLU A 27 -15.38 9.28 5.39
N VAL A 28 -14.47 9.95 4.67
CA VAL A 28 -13.56 10.95 5.23
C VAL A 28 -14.07 12.38 5.05
N ARG A 29 -15.25 12.59 4.44
CA ARG A 29 -15.91 13.90 4.32
C ARG A 29 -16.62 14.35 5.61
N ASN A 30 -16.29 13.76 6.75
CA ASN A 30 -16.90 14.04 8.05
C ASN A 30 -16.06 14.96 8.93
N MET A 31 -15.13 15.72 8.34
CA MET A 31 -14.27 16.68 9.04
C MET A 31 -14.73 18.11 8.78
N PRO A 32 -15.75 18.62 9.51
CA PRO A 32 -16.17 20.00 9.37
C PRO A 32 -15.09 20.95 9.88
N PHE A 33 -15.07 22.15 9.31
CA PHE A 33 -14.38 23.30 9.90
C PHE A 33 -15.42 24.34 10.32
N SER A 34 -15.08 25.15 11.31
CA SER A 34 -15.95 26.23 11.81
C SER A 34 -15.08 27.38 12.29
N ASP A 35 -15.57 28.60 12.08
CA ASP A 35 -14.99 29.83 12.60
C ASP A 35 -16.12 30.86 12.77
N GLY A 36 -16.10 31.61 13.88
CA GLY A 36 -17.16 32.58 14.21
C GLY A 36 -17.30 33.74 13.21
N SER A 37 -16.29 33.97 12.37
CA SER A 37 -16.34 34.97 11.30
C SER A 37 -17.05 34.51 10.03
N ILE A 38 -17.29 33.19 9.88
CA ILE A 38 -17.94 32.62 8.70
C ILE A 38 -19.43 32.95 8.73
N ARG A 39 -19.89 33.73 7.76
CA ARG A 39 -21.31 34.08 7.57
C ARG A 39 -21.91 33.24 6.44
N GLN A 40 -23.23 33.03 6.47
CA GLN A 40 -23.96 32.36 5.40
C GLN A 40 -24.05 33.24 4.13
N GLY A 41 -22.97 33.27 3.36
CA GLY A 41 -22.91 33.87 2.03
C GLY A 41 -22.67 32.81 0.95
N LYS A 42 -22.96 33.13 -0.32
CA LYS A 42 -22.73 32.19 -1.45
C LYS A 42 -21.26 31.87 -1.69
N TYR A 43 -20.37 32.82 -1.38
CA TYR A 43 -18.92 32.67 -1.49
C TYR A 43 -18.23 33.67 -0.55
N SER A 44 -16.95 33.45 -0.26
CA SER A 44 -16.10 34.37 0.50
C SER A 44 -14.71 34.46 -0.14
N PHE A 45 -14.21 35.68 -0.28
CA PHE A 45 -12.84 35.93 -0.76
C PHE A 45 -11.91 36.15 0.42
N LEU A 46 -10.92 35.27 0.57
CA LEU A 46 -9.97 35.28 1.69
C LEU A 46 -8.62 35.91 1.32
N GLU A 47 -8.21 35.83 0.06
CA GLU A 47 -6.96 36.37 -0.47
C GLU A 47 -7.14 36.82 -1.94
N GLY A 48 -6.33 37.80 -2.37
CA GLY A 48 -6.23 38.24 -3.77
C GLY A 48 -5.93 39.74 -3.92
N PRO A 49 -5.60 40.21 -5.13
CA PRO A 49 -5.18 41.60 -5.38
C PRO A 49 -6.19 42.67 -4.94
N SER A 50 -7.48 42.33 -4.95
CA SER A 50 -8.59 43.23 -4.59
C SER A 50 -9.27 42.84 -3.27
N VAL A 51 -8.65 41.98 -2.48
CA VAL A 51 -9.22 41.49 -1.21
C VAL A 51 -8.58 42.24 -0.06
N ASN A 52 -9.39 42.99 0.70
CA ASN A 52 -8.94 43.55 1.97
C ASN A 52 -8.79 42.42 3.01
N THR A 53 -7.55 42.11 3.39
CA THR A 53 -7.18 40.99 4.26
C THR A 53 -7.24 41.39 5.73
N THR A 54 -8.28 40.97 6.44
CA THR A 54 -8.42 41.12 7.89
C THR A 54 -7.84 39.91 8.63
N ASP A 55 -7.61 40.02 9.94
CA ASP A 55 -7.08 38.92 10.74
C ASP A 55 -8.03 37.71 10.80
N ASP A 56 -9.35 37.95 10.76
CA ASP A 56 -10.35 36.91 10.60
C ASP A 56 -10.17 36.13 9.29
N LYS A 57 -9.93 36.83 8.17
CA LYS A 57 -9.71 36.18 6.86
C LYS A 57 -8.43 35.35 6.85
N LYS A 58 -7.34 35.85 7.46
CA LYS A 58 -6.08 35.08 7.60
C LYS A 58 -6.30 33.81 8.41
N ARG A 59 -7.04 33.90 9.51
CA ARG A 59 -7.34 32.75 10.38
C ARG A 59 -8.17 31.69 9.63
N VAL A 60 -9.23 32.10 8.93
CA VAL A 60 -10.05 31.20 8.11
C VAL A 60 -9.24 30.59 6.97
N LEU A 61 -8.39 31.37 6.29
CA LEU A 61 -7.53 30.87 5.22
C LEU A 61 -6.58 29.79 5.74
N ASN A 62 -5.85 30.06 6.83
CA ASN A 62 -4.93 29.09 7.43
C ASN A 62 -5.67 27.82 7.90
N LEU A 63 -6.88 27.97 8.48
CA LEU A 63 -7.73 26.83 8.82
C LEU A 63 -8.03 25.97 7.59
N LEU A 64 -8.45 26.59 6.49
CA LEU A 64 -8.75 25.90 5.23
C LEU A 64 -7.51 25.25 4.60
N GLU A 65 -6.36 25.93 4.60
CA GLU A 65 -5.11 25.39 4.08
C GLU A 65 -4.63 24.17 4.87
N ASN A 66 -4.72 24.21 6.19
CA ASN A 66 -4.40 23.05 7.04
C ASN A 66 -5.36 21.89 6.76
N ARG A 67 -6.67 22.15 6.61
CA ARG A 67 -7.64 21.12 6.23
C ARG A 67 -7.36 20.56 4.84
N LEU A 68 -7.05 21.39 3.87
CA LEU A 68 -6.66 20.96 2.53
C LEU A 68 -5.40 20.09 2.58
N LYS A 69 -4.42 20.43 3.42
CA LYS A 69 -3.21 19.62 3.62
C LYS A 69 -3.54 18.25 4.23
N GLU A 70 -4.35 18.20 5.28
CA GLU A 70 -4.83 16.94 5.88
C GLU A 70 -5.59 16.09 4.85
N MET A 71 -6.51 16.71 4.11
CA MET A 71 -7.31 16.03 3.09
C MET A 71 -6.48 15.59 1.88
N SER A 72 -5.41 16.32 1.53
CA SER A 72 -4.55 15.98 0.39
C SER A 72 -3.87 14.62 0.55
N LEU A 73 -3.63 14.18 1.79
CA LEU A 73 -3.10 12.86 2.11
C LEU A 73 -4.12 11.74 1.82
N LEU A 74 -5.41 12.06 1.85
CA LEU A 74 -6.53 11.14 1.64
C LEU A 74 -7.15 11.28 0.23
N ALA A 75 -6.70 12.29 -0.53
CA ALA A 75 -7.27 12.64 -1.81
C ALA A 75 -6.74 11.75 -2.93
N ILE A 76 -7.64 11.24 -3.75
CA ILE A 76 -7.30 10.41 -4.90
C ILE A 76 -7.18 11.31 -6.11
N LYS A 77 -5.96 11.41 -6.63
CA LYS A 77 -5.65 12.24 -7.79
C LYS A 77 -6.03 11.53 -9.08
N ASN A 78 -6.79 12.20 -9.94
CA ASN A 78 -7.24 11.75 -11.26
C ASN A 78 -7.87 10.35 -11.22
N PRO A 79 -9.03 10.20 -10.53
CA PRO A 79 -9.75 8.94 -10.56
C PRO A 79 -10.18 8.62 -11.99
N ASP A 80 -9.81 7.42 -12.44
CA ASP A 80 -10.26 6.81 -13.69
C ASP A 80 -10.77 5.41 -13.35
N LYS A 81 -11.43 4.70 -14.28
CA LYS A 81 -11.88 3.32 -14.10
C LYS A 81 -10.78 2.38 -13.59
N ASP A 82 -9.52 2.66 -13.94
CA ASP A 82 -8.34 1.92 -13.49
C ASP A 82 -7.79 2.36 -12.12
N ASN A 83 -8.26 3.50 -11.58
CA ASN A 83 -7.80 4.14 -10.33
C ASN A 83 -8.96 4.51 -9.36
N LEU A 84 -10.15 3.91 -9.52
CA LEU A 84 -11.27 4.11 -8.59
C LEU A 84 -10.92 3.57 -7.19
N PRO A 85 -11.20 4.30 -6.09
CA PRO A 85 -11.28 3.68 -4.79
C PRO A 85 -12.52 2.79 -4.77
N ASP A 86 -12.32 1.50 -4.97
CA ASP A 86 -13.33 0.50 -4.66
C ASP A 86 -13.59 0.55 -3.14
N LEU A 87 -14.77 1.08 -2.79
CA LEU A 87 -15.23 1.26 -1.40
C LEU A 87 -15.63 -0.07 -0.76
N GLU A 88 -15.71 -1.13 -1.54
CA GLU A 88 -15.70 -2.49 -1.02
C GLU A 88 -14.28 -3.04 -1.06
N LEU A 89 -13.78 -3.34 0.13
CA LEU A 89 -12.78 -4.37 0.37
C LEU A 89 -13.21 -5.68 -0.31
N GLY A 90 -12.96 -5.83 -1.62
CA GLY A 90 -13.15 -7.07 -2.35
C GLY A 90 -12.13 -8.15 -1.99
N VAL A 91 -12.09 -8.57 -0.72
CA VAL A 91 -11.66 -9.88 -0.19
C VAL A 91 -10.21 -10.38 -0.45
N ILE A 92 -9.42 -9.92 -1.44
CA ILE A 92 -8.20 -10.65 -1.87
C ILE A 92 -7.02 -9.77 -2.38
N ASP A 93 -6.63 -8.70 -1.70
CA ASP A 93 -5.22 -8.23 -1.79
C ASP A 93 -4.77 -7.55 -0.48
N PRO A 94 -4.10 -8.28 0.44
CA PRO A 94 -3.60 -7.72 1.70
C PRO A 94 -2.51 -6.66 1.50
N LEU A 95 -2.02 -6.47 0.26
CA LEU A 95 -0.90 -5.59 -0.07
C LEU A 95 -1.34 -4.26 -0.73
N LYS A 96 -2.64 -3.93 -0.76
CA LYS A 96 -3.18 -2.73 -1.43
C LYS A 96 -2.63 -1.39 -0.86
N GLY A 97 -2.06 -1.40 0.36
CA GLY A 97 -1.40 -0.25 0.98
C GLY A 97 0.10 -0.08 0.67
N PHE A 98 0.73 -1.01 -0.05
CA PHE A 98 2.19 -1.07 -0.23
C PHE A 98 2.66 -0.51 -1.59
N GLY A 99 1.92 0.44 -2.15
CA GLY A 99 2.20 1.05 -3.44
C GLY A 99 1.62 0.30 -4.64
N THR A 100 1.84 0.84 -5.84
CA THR A 100 1.30 0.25 -7.08
C THR A 100 1.89 -1.14 -7.35
N PRO A 101 1.21 -2.03 -8.09
CA PRO A 101 1.78 -3.34 -8.46
C PRO A 101 3.15 -3.23 -9.15
N ALA A 102 3.35 -2.21 -9.99
CA ALA A 102 4.64 -1.93 -10.62
C ALA A 102 5.72 -1.56 -9.59
N HIS A 103 5.36 -0.74 -8.59
CA HIS A 103 6.26 -0.38 -7.49
C HIS A 103 6.62 -1.61 -6.63
N ARG A 104 5.64 -2.41 -6.21
CA ARG A 104 5.86 -3.66 -5.46
C ARG A 104 6.82 -4.61 -6.20
N LYS A 105 6.59 -4.80 -7.50
CA LYS A 105 7.47 -5.61 -8.36
C LYS A 105 8.88 -5.03 -8.49
N ALA A 106 9.03 -3.70 -8.48
CA ALA A 106 10.34 -3.06 -8.50
C ALA A 106 11.10 -3.31 -7.19
N VAL A 107 10.41 -3.20 -6.05
CA VAL A 107 10.95 -3.49 -4.70
C VAL A 107 11.37 -4.95 -4.59
N GLU A 108 10.49 -5.89 -4.94
CA GLU A 108 10.76 -7.34 -4.93
C GLU A 108 12.05 -7.66 -5.71
N LYS A 109 12.12 -7.23 -6.98
CA LYS A 109 13.30 -7.46 -7.82
C LYS A 109 14.56 -6.78 -7.28
N ALA A 110 14.45 -5.61 -6.65
CA ALA A 110 15.59 -4.91 -6.09
C ALA A 110 16.13 -5.62 -4.83
N ALA A 111 15.23 -6.08 -3.97
CA ALA A 111 15.57 -6.88 -2.80
C ALA A 111 16.26 -8.19 -3.21
N GLU A 112 15.67 -8.97 -4.14
CA GLU A 112 16.29 -10.20 -4.63
C GLU A 112 17.72 -9.97 -5.17
N ARG A 113 17.92 -8.92 -5.99
CA ARG A 113 19.26 -8.57 -6.50
C ARG A 113 20.24 -8.24 -5.38
N ALA A 114 19.79 -7.51 -4.36
CA ALA A 114 20.62 -7.15 -3.22
C ALA A 114 21.04 -8.40 -2.43
N VAL A 115 20.12 -9.33 -2.19
CA VAL A 115 20.39 -10.61 -1.49
C VAL A 115 21.32 -11.51 -2.29
N ILE A 116 21.09 -11.68 -3.60
CA ILE A 116 21.98 -12.45 -4.47
C ILE A 116 23.40 -11.86 -4.41
N LYS A 117 23.53 -10.53 -4.54
CA LYS A 117 24.84 -9.85 -4.46
C LYS A 117 25.50 -10.06 -3.09
N HIS A 118 24.72 -10.00 -2.00
CA HIS A 118 25.21 -10.19 -0.64
C HIS A 118 25.85 -11.58 -0.45
N TYR A 119 25.16 -12.66 -0.81
CA TYR A 119 25.68 -14.01 -0.65
C TYR A 119 26.77 -14.38 -1.66
N THR A 120 26.65 -13.94 -2.92
CA THR A 120 27.72 -14.16 -3.92
C THR A 120 29.02 -13.48 -3.52
N THR A 121 28.98 -12.28 -2.93
CA THR A 121 30.18 -11.61 -2.38
C THR A 121 30.80 -12.39 -1.22
N LYS A 122 29.99 -13.15 -0.46
CA LYS A 122 30.45 -14.07 0.60
C LYS A 122 30.93 -15.43 0.07
N GLY A 123 30.90 -15.64 -1.24
CA GLY A 123 31.37 -16.84 -1.92
C GLY A 123 30.35 -17.97 -2.06
N TYR A 124 29.06 -17.68 -1.90
CA TYR A 124 28.01 -18.68 -2.13
C TYR A 124 27.62 -18.75 -3.61
N GLY A 125 27.36 -19.97 -4.09
CA GLY A 125 26.54 -20.22 -5.27
C GLY A 125 25.07 -19.93 -5.00
N CYS A 126 24.30 -19.64 -6.04
CA CYS A 126 22.88 -19.25 -5.94
C CYS A 126 22.03 -20.03 -6.95
N GLU A 127 20.96 -20.66 -6.48
CA GLU A 127 19.93 -21.28 -7.30
C GLU A 127 18.56 -20.66 -6.98
N ARG A 128 17.78 -20.31 -8.01
CA ARG A 128 16.42 -19.78 -7.84
C ARG A 128 15.40 -20.91 -7.89
N VAL A 129 14.63 -21.08 -6.82
CA VAL A 129 13.63 -22.15 -6.64
C VAL A 129 12.21 -21.64 -6.39
N THR A 130 11.95 -20.33 -6.51
CA THR A 130 10.61 -19.70 -6.33
C THR A 130 9.45 -20.38 -7.08
N HIS A 131 9.73 -21.10 -8.17
CA HIS A 131 8.72 -21.84 -8.94
C HIS A 131 8.26 -23.16 -8.28
N LEU A 132 8.98 -23.61 -7.25
CA LEU A 132 8.69 -24.82 -6.49
C LEU A 132 7.89 -24.48 -5.23
N PRO A 133 6.94 -25.32 -4.80
CA PRO A 133 6.13 -25.07 -3.61
C PRO A 133 6.89 -25.42 -2.30
N CYS A 134 8.13 -24.93 -2.17
CA CYS A 134 9.06 -25.23 -1.09
C CYS A 134 9.07 -24.18 0.04
N GLY A 135 8.54 -22.98 -0.21
CA GLY A 135 8.38 -21.93 0.81
C GLY A 135 9.60 -21.01 0.99
N TYR A 136 10.47 -20.93 -0.01
CA TYR A 136 11.59 -20.01 -0.09
C TYR A 136 11.94 -19.72 -1.56
N ASP A 137 12.69 -18.65 -1.81
CA ASP A 137 13.01 -18.17 -3.14
C ASP A 137 14.31 -18.75 -3.70
N PHE A 138 15.33 -18.88 -2.85
CA PHE A 138 16.69 -19.23 -3.27
C PHE A 138 17.32 -20.30 -2.39
N VAL A 139 18.19 -21.09 -3.00
CA VAL A 139 19.15 -21.95 -2.31
C VAL A 139 20.53 -21.34 -2.48
N PHE A 140 21.22 -21.09 -1.37
CA PHE A 140 22.61 -20.67 -1.37
C PHE A 140 23.51 -21.77 -0.80
N THR A 141 24.56 -22.12 -1.54
CA THR A 141 25.50 -23.18 -1.18
C THR A 141 26.93 -22.67 -1.23
N LYS A 142 27.79 -23.16 -0.33
CA LYS A 142 29.22 -22.84 -0.31
C LYS A 142 29.98 -24.05 0.22
N ASP A 143 31.11 -24.37 -0.41
CA ASP A 143 31.90 -25.54 -0.03
C ASP A 143 32.32 -25.47 1.45
N GLY A 144 32.04 -26.55 2.18
CA GLY A 144 32.34 -26.64 3.62
C GLY A 144 31.33 -25.94 4.53
N GLU A 145 30.31 -25.28 3.98
CA GLU A 145 29.25 -24.61 4.74
C GLU A 145 27.91 -25.34 4.60
N SER A 146 27.02 -25.10 5.55
CA SER A 146 25.64 -25.55 5.42
C SER A 146 24.90 -24.76 4.35
N GLU A 147 24.09 -25.46 3.57
CA GLU A 147 23.15 -24.87 2.61
C GLU A 147 22.11 -23.99 3.32
N LEU A 148 21.76 -22.86 2.70
CA LEU A 148 20.76 -21.91 3.19
C LEU A 148 19.55 -21.88 2.24
N HIS A 149 18.37 -21.90 2.83
CA HIS A 149 17.09 -21.80 2.12
C HIS A 149 16.49 -20.42 2.39
N VAL A 150 16.65 -19.48 1.46
CA VAL A 150 16.39 -18.05 1.70
C VAL A 150 15.06 -17.63 1.08
N GLU A 151 14.17 -17.09 1.92
CA GLU A 151 13.00 -16.31 1.51
C GLU A 151 13.35 -14.81 1.57
N VAL A 152 13.07 -14.06 0.49
CA VAL A 152 13.41 -12.64 0.42
C VAL A 152 12.16 -11.79 0.62
N LYS A 153 12.18 -10.91 1.63
CA LYS A 153 11.15 -9.88 1.82
C LYS A 153 11.78 -8.51 1.66
N GLY A 154 11.08 -7.61 0.98
CA GLY A 154 11.60 -6.29 0.64
C GLY A 154 10.59 -5.17 0.86
N THR A 155 11.06 -4.00 1.30
CA THR A 155 10.30 -2.75 1.36
C THR A 155 11.09 -1.59 0.78
N ALA A 156 10.40 -0.57 0.26
CA ALA A 156 11.03 0.67 -0.18
C ALA A 156 11.41 1.59 1.00
N GLY A 157 10.70 1.49 2.13
CA GLY A 157 10.96 2.29 3.34
C GLY A 157 11.95 1.62 4.29
N SER A 158 12.16 2.24 5.45
CA SER A 158 13.06 1.72 6.50
C SER A 158 12.39 0.72 7.46
N SER A 159 11.07 0.61 7.43
CA SER A 159 10.32 -0.25 8.36
C SER A 159 10.24 -1.70 7.89
N SER A 160 10.75 -2.64 8.69
CA SER A 160 10.64 -4.07 8.44
C SER A 160 9.23 -4.58 8.72
N GLN A 161 8.47 -4.85 7.66
CA GLN A 161 7.17 -5.51 7.74
C GLN A 161 7.01 -6.43 6.52
N PHE A 162 6.44 -7.62 6.74
CA PHE A 162 6.25 -8.61 5.69
C PHE A 162 5.01 -9.45 5.94
N PHE A 163 4.59 -10.18 4.90
CA PHE A 163 3.58 -11.23 5.00
C PHE A 163 4.22 -12.55 4.58
N LEU A 164 3.78 -13.63 5.24
CA LEU A 164 4.15 -14.98 4.84
C LEU A 164 2.97 -15.65 4.15
N THR A 165 3.22 -16.31 3.03
CA THR A 165 2.26 -17.24 2.44
C THR A 165 2.17 -18.51 3.27
N ARG A 166 1.15 -19.34 3.01
CA ARG A 166 0.97 -20.62 3.71
C ARG A 166 2.21 -21.51 3.62
N ASN A 167 2.85 -21.59 2.46
CA ASN A 167 4.02 -22.46 2.27
C ASN A 167 5.27 -21.87 2.91
N GLU A 168 5.48 -20.55 2.80
CA GLU A 168 6.58 -19.87 3.49
C GLU A 168 6.50 -20.06 5.01
N HIS A 169 5.30 -19.96 5.59
CA HIS A 169 5.09 -20.21 7.00
C HIS A 169 5.22 -21.69 7.37
N GLN A 170 4.46 -22.59 6.74
CA GLN A 170 4.38 -24.00 7.18
C GLN A 170 5.61 -24.82 6.77
N LYS A 171 6.08 -24.68 5.52
CA LYS A 171 7.19 -25.49 5.00
C LYS A 171 8.54 -24.81 5.20
N GLY A 172 8.59 -23.49 5.04
CA GLY A 172 9.77 -22.69 5.31
C GLY A 172 9.99 -22.55 6.82
N LEU A 173 9.40 -21.52 7.40
CA LEU A 173 9.64 -21.11 8.79
C LEU A 173 9.46 -22.24 9.81
N GLN A 174 8.36 -22.99 9.77
CA GLN A 174 8.04 -23.97 10.82
C GLN A 174 8.74 -25.33 10.70
N SER A 175 9.17 -25.73 9.48
CA SER A 175 9.58 -27.12 9.22
C SER A 175 11.00 -27.26 8.67
N ASN A 176 11.67 -26.16 8.30
CA ASN A 176 12.95 -26.20 7.61
C ASN A 176 14.04 -25.46 8.42
N PRO A 177 14.95 -26.16 9.11
CA PRO A 177 15.96 -25.53 9.96
C PRO A 177 17.03 -24.74 9.18
N LYS A 178 17.13 -24.97 7.86
CA LYS A 178 18.01 -24.20 6.95
C LYS A 178 17.32 -22.92 6.45
N TRP A 179 16.04 -22.73 6.76
CA TRP A 179 15.26 -21.61 6.27
C TRP A 179 15.72 -20.31 6.93
N ARG A 180 15.87 -19.26 6.13
CA ARG A 180 16.25 -17.92 6.56
C ARG A 180 15.32 -16.90 5.91
N LEU A 181 14.86 -15.94 6.70
CA LEU A 181 14.25 -14.72 6.18
C LEU A 181 15.34 -13.71 5.94
N VAL A 182 15.45 -13.19 4.72
CA VAL A 182 16.30 -12.03 4.44
C VAL A 182 15.41 -10.83 4.18
N MET A 183 15.39 -9.92 5.15
CA MET A 183 14.63 -8.67 5.10
C MET A 183 15.52 -7.58 4.50
N VAL A 184 15.05 -6.99 3.40
CA VAL A 184 15.70 -5.85 2.75
C VAL A 184 14.85 -4.59 2.93
N THR A 185 15.39 -3.61 3.66
CA THR A 185 14.78 -2.29 3.76
C THR A 185 15.52 -1.29 2.87
N SER A 186 14.87 -0.16 2.57
CA SER A 186 15.41 0.84 1.65
C SER A 186 15.80 0.24 0.28
N ALA A 187 15.05 -0.77 -0.20
CA ALA A 187 15.44 -1.66 -1.28
C ALA A 187 15.73 -0.96 -2.63
N LEU A 188 15.13 0.21 -2.84
CA LEU A 188 15.29 1.01 -4.07
C LEU A 188 16.46 2.01 -4.00
N THR A 189 17.17 2.08 -2.89
CA THR A 189 18.34 2.95 -2.73
C THR A 189 19.61 2.31 -3.29
N THR A 190 20.70 3.07 -3.37
CA THR A 190 22.02 2.57 -3.79
C THR A 190 22.66 1.63 -2.78
N THR A 191 22.25 1.72 -1.52
CA THR A 191 22.78 0.94 -0.40
C THR A 191 21.63 0.39 0.45
N PRO A 192 20.92 -0.67 -0.03
CA PRO A 192 19.88 -1.31 0.74
C PRO A 192 20.41 -1.92 2.04
N ASP A 193 19.61 -1.86 3.10
CA ASP A 193 19.93 -2.51 4.37
C ASP A 193 19.42 -3.95 4.32
N ILE A 194 20.28 -4.92 4.63
CA ILE A 194 19.99 -6.35 4.53
C ILE A 194 20.18 -6.96 5.92
N THR A 195 19.14 -7.58 6.45
CA THR A 195 19.20 -8.33 7.72
C THR A 195 18.69 -9.74 7.50
N GLU A 196 19.45 -10.73 7.98
CA GLU A 196 19.09 -12.15 7.94
C GLU A 196 18.56 -12.56 9.31
N TYR A 197 17.52 -13.41 9.32
CA TYR A 197 16.98 -14.01 10.52
C TYR A 197 16.77 -15.51 10.31
N ASP A 198 17.14 -16.32 11.32
CA ASP A 198 16.65 -17.69 11.44
C ASP A 198 15.25 -17.76 12.09
N SER A 199 14.70 -18.97 12.20
CA SER A 199 13.35 -19.17 12.76
C SER A 199 13.23 -18.70 14.21
N ASN A 200 14.27 -18.91 15.04
CA ASN A 200 14.25 -18.53 16.45
C ASN A 200 14.38 -17.00 16.60
N GLU A 201 15.22 -16.37 15.79
CA GLU A 201 15.39 -14.92 15.79
C GLU A 201 14.10 -14.22 15.36
N ILE A 202 13.36 -14.78 14.40
CA ILE A 202 12.07 -14.22 14.01
C ILE A 202 11.07 -14.21 15.16
N GLU A 203 10.96 -15.30 15.91
CA GLU A 203 10.05 -15.39 17.07
C GLU A 203 10.43 -14.40 18.19
N GLN A 204 11.70 -14.00 18.27
CA GLN A 204 12.19 -13.05 19.28
C GLN A 204 12.03 -11.59 18.85
N VAL A 205 12.09 -11.31 17.55
CA VAL A 205 12.17 -9.94 17.01
C VAL A 205 10.86 -9.47 16.39
N PHE A 206 10.00 -10.38 15.92
CA PHE A 206 8.75 -10.05 15.25
C PHE A 206 7.53 -10.62 15.98
N ASP A 207 6.52 -9.78 16.18
CA ASP A 207 5.19 -10.20 16.57
C ASP A 207 4.44 -10.76 15.35
N ILE A 208 4.59 -12.07 15.10
CA ILE A 208 3.90 -12.75 13.99
C ILE A 208 2.51 -13.19 14.43
N GLU A 209 1.49 -12.54 13.86
CA GLU A 209 0.09 -12.91 14.05
C GLU A 209 -0.56 -13.34 12.72
N PRO A 210 -1.46 -14.35 12.74
CA PRO A 210 -2.23 -14.72 11.57
C PRO A 210 -3.11 -13.57 11.06
N TYR A 211 -2.80 -13.03 9.88
CA TYR A 211 -3.56 -11.94 9.28
C TYR A 211 -4.77 -12.42 8.45
N VAL A 212 -4.64 -13.56 7.75
CA VAL A 212 -5.68 -14.07 6.85
C VAL A 212 -5.87 -15.58 7.04
N TYR A 213 -7.13 -15.98 7.22
CA TYR A 213 -7.55 -17.37 7.14
C TYR A 213 -8.43 -17.58 5.91
N THR A 214 -8.12 -18.59 5.10
CA THR A 214 -8.92 -18.96 3.92
C THR A 214 -9.69 -20.24 4.21
N GLY A 215 -11.02 -20.15 4.24
CA GLY A 215 -11.91 -21.31 4.30
C GLY A 215 -12.45 -21.67 2.92
N SER A 216 -12.40 -22.94 2.55
CA SER A 216 -13.09 -23.46 1.37
C SER A 216 -13.90 -24.70 1.74
N LEU A 217 -15.05 -24.88 1.10
CA LEU A 217 -15.91 -26.05 1.34
C LEU A 217 -15.17 -27.31 0.86
N SER A 218 -14.62 -28.09 1.79
CA SER A 218 -14.19 -29.45 1.48
C SER A 218 -15.43 -30.29 1.19
N ARG A 219 -15.47 -30.98 0.04
CA ARG A 219 -16.55 -31.90 -0.37
C ARG A 219 -17.11 -32.62 0.86
N LYS A 220 -18.40 -32.43 1.17
CA LYS A 220 -19.07 -33.20 2.24
C LYS A 220 -18.74 -34.67 2.02
N ARG A 221 -18.11 -35.32 3.02
CA ARG A 221 -18.11 -36.79 3.06
C ARG A 221 -19.59 -37.18 3.00
N LYS A 222 -20.01 -37.84 1.92
CA LYS A 222 -21.32 -38.49 1.90
C LYS A 222 -21.27 -39.52 3.03
N ASN A 223 -22.16 -39.37 4.00
CA ASN A 223 -22.43 -40.41 4.99
C ASN A 223 -22.85 -41.70 4.28
#